data_AF-D8FWL1-F1
#
_entry.id   AF-D8FWL1-F1
#
_cell.length_a   1.000
_cell.length_b   1.000
_cell.length_c   1.000
_cell.angle_alpha   90.00
_cell.angle_beta   90.00
_cell.angle_gamma   90.00
#
_symmetry.space_group_name_H-M   'P 1'
#
loop_
_entity.id
_entity.type
_entity.pdbx_description
1 polymer ?
#
loop_
_entity_poly.entity_id
_entity_poly.type
_entity_poly.pdbx_seq_one_letter_code
_entity_poly.pdbx_strand_id
1 'polypeptide(L)'
;MVTAPRRATPTVKFIDDYCQNYEHLFSDVRNYEAFKLLHLGLLSELHRKSLPRIAPSVGLSNSQSLHHFLSDSSYSCQSVRQMRLGIILQLIGDQKIVLCIDETGDIKKGHATDYVAKQYLFLFQVC
;
A
#
# COMPACT_ATOMS: atom_id res chain seq x y z
N MET A 1 -2.03 -34.31 3.15
CA MET A 1 -2.59 -33.69 1.93
C MET A 1 -2.34 -32.20 2.03
N VAL A 2 -1.47 -31.64 1.19
CA VAL A 2 -1.25 -30.19 1.15
C VAL A 2 -2.35 -29.61 0.27
N THR A 3 -3.34 -28.96 0.87
CA THR A 3 -4.41 -28.26 0.15
C THR A 3 -3.77 -27.16 -0.69
N ALA A 4 -4.14 -27.08 -1.97
CA ALA A 4 -3.64 -26.03 -2.85
C ALA A 4 -3.96 -24.65 -2.26
N PRO A 5 -3.03 -23.69 -2.32
CA PRO A 5 -3.26 -22.35 -1.79
C PRO A 5 -4.48 -21.72 -2.48
N ARG A 6 -5.38 -21.15 -1.67
CA ARG A 6 -6.57 -20.45 -2.15
C ARG A 6 -6.13 -19.30 -3.07
N ARG A 7 -6.83 -19.08 -4.19
CA ARG A 7 -6.57 -17.91 -5.03
C ARG A 7 -7.14 -16.64 -4.40
N ALA A 8 -6.43 -15.52 -4.58
CA ALA A 8 -6.92 -14.22 -4.17
C ALA A 8 -8.15 -13.80 -4.99
N THR A 9 -9.08 -13.13 -4.34
CA THR A 9 -10.28 -12.58 -4.96
C THR A 9 -9.87 -11.47 -5.92
N PRO A 10 -10.38 -11.46 -7.17
CA PRO A 10 -10.11 -10.37 -8.11
C PRO A 10 -10.74 -9.05 -7.63
N THR A 11 -10.15 -7.93 -8.02
CA THR A 11 -10.67 -6.58 -7.75
C THR A 11 -10.93 -5.86 -9.08
N VAL A 12 -10.29 -4.71 -9.30
CA VAL A 12 -10.26 -4.03 -10.60
C VAL A 12 -8.97 -4.44 -11.32
N LYS A 13 -9.06 -4.77 -12.61
CA LYS A 13 -7.94 -5.30 -13.40
C LYS A 13 -6.66 -4.48 -13.26
N PHE A 14 -6.75 -3.15 -13.31
CA PHE A 14 -5.60 -2.27 -13.13
C PHE A 14 -4.88 -2.48 -11.78
N ILE A 15 -5.62 -2.65 -10.68
CA ILE A 15 -5.06 -2.92 -9.36
C ILE A 15 -4.48 -4.33 -9.33
N ASP A 16 -5.20 -5.31 -9.86
CA ASP A 16 -4.77 -6.70 -9.90
C ASP A 16 -3.45 -6.86 -10.66
N ASP A 17 -3.35 -6.26 -11.85
CA ASP A 17 -2.16 -6.29 -12.71
C ASP A 17 -0.94 -5.67 -11.99
N TYR A 18 -1.12 -4.51 -11.35
CA TYR A 18 -0.04 -3.86 -10.60
C TYR A 18 0.38 -4.70 -9.38
N CYS A 19 -0.59 -5.17 -8.59
CA CYS A 19 -0.34 -5.92 -7.37
C CYS A 19 0.22 -7.32 -7.65
N GLN A 20 0.03 -7.89 -8.85
CA GLN A 20 0.58 -9.20 -9.24
C GLN A 20 2.11 -9.26 -9.04
N ASN A 21 2.82 -8.16 -9.25
CA ASN A 21 4.27 -8.06 -9.03
C ASN A 21 4.68 -8.33 -7.58
N TYR A 22 3.76 -8.22 -6.62
CA TYR A 22 4.04 -8.35 -5.19
C TYR A 22 3.51 -9.65 -4.59
N GLU A 23 2.76 -10.48 -5.33
CA GLU A 23 2.07 -11.66 -4.77
C GLU A 23 3.04 -12.61 -4.04
N HIS A 24 4.21 -12.85 -4.63
CA HIS A 24 5.26 -13.71 -4.10
C HIS A 24 5.86 -13.23 -2.77
N LEU A 25 5.61 -11.99 -2.36
CA LEU A 25 6.06 -11.44 -1.06
C LEU A 25 5.14 -11.83 0.10
N PHE A 26 3.97 -12.39 -0.19
CA PHE A 26 2.98 -12.74 0.83
C PHE A 26 2.85 -14.26 0.94
N SER A 27 3.10 -14.78 2.14
CA SER A 27 2.89 -16.20 2.45
C SER A 27 1.41 -16.54 2.69
N ASP A 28 0.60 -15.56 3.08
CA ASP A 28 -0.85 -15.69 3.28
C ASP A 28 -1.62 -14.86 2.24
N VAL A 29 -2.52 -15.54 1.53
CA VAL A 29 -3.40 -14.96 0.51
C VAL A 29 -4.26 -13.83 1.07
N ARG A 30 -4.63 -13.88 2.36
CA ARG A 30 -5.40 -12.82 3.03
C ARG A 30 -4.60 -11.52 3.13
N ASN A 31 -3.29 -11.61 3.34
CA ASN A 31 -2.42 -10.43 3.36
C ASN A 31 -2.29 -9.84 1.96
N TYR A 32 -2.20 -10.71 0.94
CA TYR A 32 -2.18 -10.25 -0.45
C TYR A 32 -3.50 -9.58 -0.86
N GLU A 33 -4.65 -10.13 -0.48
CA GLU A 33 -5.95 -9.49 -0.70
C GLU A 33 -6.06 -8.14 0.03
N ALA A 34 -5.62 -8.06 1.29
CA ALA A 34 -5.61 -6.81 2.02
C ALA A 34 -4.71 -5.76 1.34
N PHE A 35 -3.55 -6.17 0.79
CA PHE A 35 -2.68 -5.31 0.00
C PHE A 35 -3.40 -4.74 -1.24
N LYS A 36 -4.12 -5.60 -1.98
CA LYS A 36 -4.91 -5.18 -3.16
C LYS A 36 -6.02 -4.20 -2.79
N LEU A 37 -6.80 -4.52 -1.75
CA LEU A 37 -7.90 -3.68 -1.28
C LEU A 37 -7.39 -2.33 -0.73
N LEU A 38 -6.22 -2.32 -0.09
CA LEU A 38 -5.59 -1.08 0.35
C LEU A 38 -5.22 -0.20 -0.85
N HIS A 39 -4.64 -0.75 -1.92
CA HIS A 39 -4.33 0.00 -3.15
C HIS A 39 -5.60 0.55 -3.81
N LEU A 40 -6.64 -0.26 -3.94
CA LEU A 40 -7.94 0.16 -4.46
C LEU A 40 -8.50 1.34 -3.65
N GLY A 41 -8.45 1.24 -2.31
CA GLY A 41 -8.92 2.29 -1.41
C GLY A 41 -8.06 3.56 -1.44
N LEU A 42 -6.75 3.44 -1.63
CA LEU A 42 -5.83 4.57 -1.75
C LEU A 42 -5.99 5.31 -3.08
N LEU A 43 -6.40 4.63 -4.15
CA LEU A 43 -6.61 5.23 -5.47
C LEU A 43 -8.05 5.70 -5.73
N SER A 44 -9.01 5.38 -4.87
CA SER A 44 -10.41 5.82 -5.01
C SER A 44 -10.60 7.33 -4.78
N GLU A 45 -11.78 7.89 -5.09
CA GLU A 45 -12.07 9.32 -4.90
C GLU A 45 -12.52 9.67 -3.46
N LEU A 46 -11.90 9.05 -2.45
CA LEU A 46 -12.21 9.35 -1.05
C LEU A 46 -11.52 10.63 -0.57
N HIS A 47 -12.31 11.55 -0.02
CA HIS A 47 -11.80 12.79 0.58
C HIS A 47 -10.81 12.55 1.75
N ARG A 48 -10.99 11.47 2.53
CA ARG A 48 -10.07 11.06 3.60
C ARG A 48 -9.72 9.59 3.48
N LYS A 49 -8.41 9.31 3.49
CA LYS A 49 -7.82 7.97 3.27
C LYS A 49 -7.50 7.21 4.55
N SER A 50 -8.36 7.31 5.57
CA SER A 50 -8.21 6.50 6.78
C SER A 50 -8.73 5.07 6.56
N LEU A 51 -8.18 4.06 7.26
CA LEU A 51 -8.62 2.67 7.11
C LEU A 51 -10.13 2.48 7.34
N PRO A 52 -10.78 3.12 8.34
CA PRO A 52 -12.23 3.01 8.52
C PRO A 52 -13.04 3.64 7.38
N ARG A 53 -12.47 4.58 6.62
CA ARG A 53 -13.12 5.16 5.42
C ARG A 53 -12.87 4.32 4.18
N ILE A 54 -11.68 3.74 4.07
CA ILE A 54 -11.32 2.86 2.96
C ILE A 54 -12.14 1.57 3.01
N ALA A 55 -12.23 0.90 4.16
CA ALA A 55 -12.88 -0.40 4.31
C ALA A 55 -14.26 -0.52 3.63
N PRO A 56 -15.26 0.35 3.93
CA PRO A 56 -16.56 0.26 3.27
C PRO A 56 -16.49 0.56 1.76
N SER A 57 -15.59 1.45 1.32
CA SER A 57 -15.45 1.79 -0.10
C SER A 57 -14.94 0.64 -0.96
N VAL A 58 -14.25 -0.33 -0.35
CA VAL A 58 -13.69 -1.51 -1.02
C VAL A 58 -14.46 -2.79 -0.68
N GLY A 59 -15.68 -2.66 -0.13
CA GLY A 59 -16.57 -3.79 0.16
C GLY A 59 -16.27 -4.56 1.45
N LEU A 60 -15.42 -4.03 2.33
CA LEU A 60 -15.18 -4.62 3.66
C LEU A 60 -16.20 -4.12 4.68
N SER A 61 -16.64 -5.00 5.57
CA SER A 61 -17.57 -4.65 6.66
C SER A 61 -16.92 -3.79 7.76
N ASN A 62 -15.61 -3.92 7.95
CA ASN A 62 -14.83 -3.13 8.91
C ASN A 62 -13.35 -3.03 8.48
N SER A 63 -12.57 -2.21 9.19
CA SER A 63 -11.15 -1.98 8.89
C SER A 63 -10.19 -2.98 9.53
N GLN A 64 -10.68 -4.04 10.20
CA GLN A 64 -9.83 -4.92 11.00
C GLN A 64 -8.81 -5.67 10.14
N SER A 65 -9.22 -6.15 8.96
CA SER A 65 -8.32 -6.84 8.03
C SER A 65 -7.20 -5.93 7.52
N LEU A 66 -7.52 -4.67 7.19
CA LEU A 66 -6.54 -3.67 6.75
C LEU A 66 -5.61 -3.25 7.89
N HIS A 67 -6.12 -3.15 9.12
CA HIS A 67 -5.31 -2.85 10.29
C HIS A 67 -4.34 -3.99 10.58
N HIS A 68 -4.83 -5.22 10.65
CA HIS A 68 -4.01 -6.41 10.86
C HIS A 68 -2.92 -6.54 9.79
N PHE A 69 -3.28 -6.28 8.53
CA PHE A 69 -2.32 -6.23 7.43
C PHE A 69 -1.17 -5.25 7.70
N LEU A 70 -1.44 -4.02 8.16
CA LEU A 70 -0.39 -3.03 8.40
C LEU A 70 0.40 -3.24 9.70
N SER A 71 -0.22 -3.83 10.72
CA SER A 71 0.37 -3.92 12.06
C SER A 71 1.05 -5.26 12.36
N ASP A 72 0.43 -6.37 11.96
CA ASP A 72 0.76 -7.69 12.50
C ASP A 72 1.22 -8.69 11.44
N SER A 73 1.06 -8.35 10.16
CA SER A 73 1.35 -9.29 9.09
C SER A 73 2.86 -9.47 8.87
N SER A 74 3.25 -10.66 8.42
CA SER A 74 4.64 -11.12 8.39
C SER A 74 5.45 -10.66 7.16
N TYR A 75 4.92 -9.77 6.31
CA TYR A 75 5.65 -9.33 5.13
C TYR A 75 6.78 -8.35 5.48
N SER A 76 7.82 -8.33 4.66
CA SER A 76 8.92 -7.38 4.82
C SER A 76 8.62 -6.06 4.09
N CYS A 77 8.48 -4.98 4.86
CA CYS A 77 8.38 -3.61 4.31
C CYS A 77 9.56 -3.28 3.39
N GLN A 78 10.76 -3.80 3.69
CA GLN A 78 11.92 -3.60 2.85
C GLN A 78 11.79 -4.31 1.51
N SER A 79 11.26 -5.54 1.49
CA SER A 79 11.04 -6.28 0.23
C SER A 79 10.00 -5.60 -0.65
N VAL A 80 8.91 -5.11 -0.06
CA VAL A 80 7.90 -4.30 -0.79
C VAL A 80 8.54 -3.04 -1.38
N ARG A 81 9.38 -2.34 -0.61
CA ARG A 81 10.10 -1.15 -1.09
C ARG A 81 11.03 -1.48 -2.25
N GLN A 82 11.80 -2.57 -2.16
CA GLN A 82 12.71 -2.99 -3.22
C GLN A 82 11.95 -3.38 -4.48
N MET A 83 10.84 -4.11 -4.37
CA MET A 83 10.01 -4.45 -5.53
C MET A 83 9.47 -3.18 -6.20
N ARG A 84 8.97 -2.22 -5.42
CA ARG A 84 8.49 -0.94 -5.94
C ARG A 84 9.59 -0.16 -6.68
N LEU A 85 10.78 -0.07 -6.10
CA LEU A 85 11.92 0.59 -6.74
C LEU A 85 12.34 -0.13 -8.02
N GLY A 86 12.34 -1.47 -8.03
CA GLY A 86 12.63 -2.27 -9.22
C GLY A 86 11.66 -1.98 -10.37
N ILE A 87 10.36 -1.92 -10.09
CA ILE A 87 9.33 -1.57 -11.10
C ILE A 87 9.57 -0.16 -11.64
N ILE A 88 9.81 0.81 -10.75
CA ILE A 88 10.04 2.21 -11.15
C ILE A 88 11.28 2.32 -12.04
N LEU A 89 12.40 1.70 -11.65
CA LEU A 89 13.64 1.72 -12.43
C LEU A 89 13.45 1.04 -13.80
N GLN A 90 12.72 -0.07 -13.85
CA GLN A 90 12.41 -0.74 -15.12
C GLN A 90 11.55 0.13 -16.03
N LEU A 91 10.58 0.88 -15.49
CA LEU A 91 9.73 1.78 -16.27
C LEU A 91 10.47 3.02 -16.78
N ILE A 92 11.39 3.56 -15.97
CA ILE A 92 12.25 4.70 -16.35
C ILE A 92 13.27 4.27 -17.42
N GLY A 93 13.85 3.07 -17.29
CA GLY A 93 14.91 2.59 -18.18
C GLY A 93 16.12 3.53 -18.17
N ASP A 94 16.65 3.84 -19.35
CA ASP A 94 17.82 4.72 -19.53
C ASP A 94 17.45 6.21 -19.67
N GLN A 95 16.21 6.58 -19.36
CA GLN A 95 15.78 7.98 -19.44
C GLN A 95 16.50 8.83 -18.39
N LYS A 96 16.93 10.03 -18.79
CA LYS A 96 17.46 11.01 -17.85
C LYS A 96 16.34 11.46 -16.92
N ILE A 97 16.54 11.30 -15.61
CA ILE A 97 15.61 11.73 -14.57
C ILE A 97 16.24 12.80 -13.67
N VAL A 98 15.39 13.60 -13.05
CA VAL A 98 15.80 14.50 -11.96
C VAL A 98 15.31 13.87 -10.65
N LEU A 99 16.25 13.55 -9.75
CA LEU A 99 15.92 13.06 -8.41
C LEU A 99 15.74 14.25 -7.47
N CYS A 100 14.49 14.53 -7.10
CA CYS A 100 14.16 15.50 -6.07
C CYS A 100 14.19 14.81 -4.69
N ILE A 101 15.02 15.30 -3.77
CA ILE A 101 15.07 14.85 -2.38
C ILE A 101 14.60 16.00 -1.51
N ASP A 102 13.51 15.78 -0.79
CA ASP A 102 12.99 16.71 0.21
C ASP A 102 13.13 16.08 1.60
N GLU A 103 13.78 16.79 2.51
CA GLU A 103 13.94 16.40 3.93
C GLU A 103 12.86 17.05 4.82
N THR A 104 11.98 17.88 4.25
CA THR A 104 11.03 18.68 5.01
C THR A 104 9.90 17.82 5.58
N GLY A 105 9.87 17.66 6.90
CA GLY A 105 8.76 17.03 7.62
C GLY A 105 7.77 18.07 8.14
N ASP A 106 6.50 17.99 7.74
CA ASP A 106 5.45 18.79 8.37
C ASP A 106 5.10 18.19 9.74
N ILE A 107 5.32 18.96 10.80
CA ILE A 107 4.86 18.57 12.14
C ILE A 107 3.36 18.75 12.14
N LYS A 108 2.62 17.65 12.07
CA LYS A 108 1.17 17.65 12.18
C LYS A 108 0.74 18.27 13.53
N LYS A 109 0.33 19.53 13.50
CA LYS A 109 -0.18 20.26 14.67
C LYS A 109 -1.71 20.18 14.68
N GLY A 110 -2.26 19.44 15.63
CA GLY A 110 -3.70 19.41 15.90
C GLY A 110 -4.02 18.65 17.18
N HIS A 111 -4.98 19.16 17.96
CA HIS A 111 -5.50 18.51 19.18
C HIS A 111 -6.64 17.51 18.90
N ALA A 112 -6.98 17.27 17.63
CA ALA A 112 -8.14 16.46 17.25
C ALA A 112 -7.86 14.94 17.23
N THR A 113 -6.61 14.52 17.42
CA THR A 113 -6.19 13.12 17.41
C THR A 113 -5.05 12.92 18.40
N ASP A 114 -5.29 12.15 19.46
CA ASP A 114 -4.25 11.73 20.40
C ASP A 114 -3.27 10.74 19.73
N TYR A 115 -2.00 10.76 20.14
CA TYR A 115 -0.91 9.87 19.67
C TYR A 115 -0.46 10.03 18.20
N VAL A 116 -0.36 11.26 17.70
CA VAL A 116 0.27 11.50 16.38
C VAL A 116 1.80 11.48 16.51
N ALA A 117 2.43 10.36 16.13
CA ALA A 117 3.86 10.32 15.84
C ALA A 117 4.18 11.25 14.64
N LYS A 118 5.41 11.79 14.58
CA LYS A 118 5.86 12.62 13.45
C LYS A 118 5.62 11.88 12.14
N GLN A 119 4.72 12.40 11.31
CA GLN A 119 4.50 11.88 9.96
C GLN A 119 5.49 12.56 9.02
N TYR A 120 6.47 11.80 8.54
CA TYR A 120 7.35 12.26 7.47
C TYR A 120 6.59 12.10 6.14
N LEU A 121 6.13 13.21 5.56
CA LEU A 121 5.70 13.22 4.17
C LEU A 121 6.95 13.08 3.30
N PHE A 122 7.22 11.87 2.80
CA PHE A 122 8.14 11.73 1.69
C PHE A 122 7.35 11.91 0.39
N LEU A 123 7.28 13.15 -0.10
CA LEU A 123 6.87 13.39 -1.47
C LEU A 123 8.02 12.93 -2.38
N PHE A 124 7.98 11.67 -2.81
CA PHE A 124 8.66 11.28 -4.04
C PHE A 124 7.88 11.90 -5.19
N GLN A 125 8.13 13.19 -5.44
CA GLN A 125 7.66 13.87 -6.63
C GLN A 125 8.77 13.70 -7.67
N VAL A 126 8.59 12.71 -8.54
CA VAL A 126 9.27 12.68 -9.83
C VAL A 126 8.66 13.85 -10.62
N CYS A 127 9.44 14.91 -10.81
CA CYS A 127 9.09 15.99 -11.73
C CYS A 127 9.26 15.52 -13.18
#